data_AF-A0A177DYH5-F1
#
_entry.id   AF-A0A177DYH5-F1
#
_cell.length_a   1.000
_cell.length_b   1.000
_cell.length_c   1.000
_cell.angle_alpha   90.00
_cell.angle_beta   90.00
_cell.angle_gamma   90.00
#
_symmetry.space_group_name_H-M   'P 1'
#
loop_
_entity.id
_entity.type
_entity.pdbx_description
1 polymer ?
#
loop_
_entity_poly.entity_id
_entity_poly.type
_entity_poly.pdbx_seq_one_letter_code
_entity_poly.pdbx_strand_id
1 'polypeptide(L)'
;MSFFLATVPAGTELYHGTSKQEEISGTEWLAFEPEHALIFARPHRGPPPGEGHGPPNDRPHYGVDEPDRRHNGKPSPMMDDDSTEYGYLHTYTPKHNLRLLYLDGLSAGKTPNGTLDTQDMLLLNLTDLDSPMAGEYQRAEGLCNLTKTLWENKIDGVLRMEAGFEIILCDFTEHLQRKDVVAISQHEHRGASGKGPDGWQYLKAITSRYQGIGGNRVKLDLENFVSVFAYPNIDGLFDNDVQSDYAMPRLQNVKEGDRMRVKDDVTDMILRKDWNTDEQLRDWQAVADMVVQRYSKPLHHLHTDKDIREDKDALTLYLATLLRPFISSARNATLETQRCVSQYIPTLPLPPQPVASLAHLNLYVVTHRLCDTLLTALSIASSPTSHSSFTSVYASHAVELIDDLVEFLSWTTWKDCGACADEEVCFIPIWPMGSHEDHAHPRCKREEDAEDGGGGYWGSRRRSHGKRRMKRDRKYEFTRYRN
;
A
#
# COMPACT_ATOMS: atom_id res chain seq x y z
N MET A 1 -1.57 7.69 0.44
CA MET A 1 -2.20 8.67 -0.49
C MET A 1 -1.13 9.61 -1.03
N SER A 2 -0.22 9.05 -1.83
CA SER A 2 0.92 9.77 -2.41
C SER A 2 1.07 9.34 -3.87
N PHE A 3 1.64 10.22 -4.68
CA PHE A 3 1.77 10.09 -6.12
C PHE A 3 3.23 10.29 -6.50
N PHE A 4 3.81 9.30 -7.17
CA PHE A 4 5.21 9.34 -7.59
C PHE A 4 5.30 9.11 -9.09
N LEU A 5 6.24 9.74 -9.76
CA LEU A 5 6.63 9.29 -11.10
C LEU A 5 7.45 8.01 -10.95
N ALA A 6 7.20 7.05 -11.82
CA ALA A 6 7.83 5.74 -11.79
C ALA A 6 8.35 5.38 -13.18
N THR A 7 9.50 4.71 -13.22
CA THR A 7 10.10 4.19 -14.45
C THR A 7 10.21 2.68 -14.37
N VAL A 8 9.65 1.96 -15.34
CA VAL A 8 9.96 0.54 -15.56
C VAL A 8 10.96 0.45 -16.71
N PRO A 9 12.18 -0.07 -16.49
CA PRO A 9 13.19 -0.14 -17.55
C PRO A 9 12.75 -0.97 -18.75
N ALA A 10 13.20 -0.59 -19.94
CA ALA A 10 13.08 -1.40 -21.15
C ALA A 10 13.65 -2.81 -20.91
N GLY A 11 12.99 -3.84 -21.45
CA GLY A 11 13.41 -5.22 -21.27
C GLY A 11 13.01 -5.88 -19.93
N THR A 12 12.37 -5.15 -19.01
CA THR A 12 11.78 -5.76 -17.81
C THR A 12 10.67 -6.74 -18.21
N GLU A 13 10.73 -7.99 -17.75
CA GLU A 13 9.67 -8.97 -18.01
C GLU A 13 8.42 -8.66 -17.17
N LEU A 14 7.28 -8.64 -17.86
CA LEU A 14 5.95 -8.38 -17.32
C LEU A 14 4.96 -9.42 -17.84
N TYR A 15 3.93 -9.71 -17.06
CA TYR A 15 3.03 -10.83 -17.33
C TYR A 15 1.58 -10.38 -17.44
N HIS A 16 0.82 -10.99 -18.34
CA HIS A 16 -0.62 -10.74 -18.52
C HIS A 16 -1.35 -12.07 -18.70
N GLY A 17 -2.38 -12.29 -17.88
CA GLY A 17 -3.25 -13.47 -17.99
C GLY A 17 -4.55 -13.13 -18.69
N THR A 18 -4.94 -13.93 -19.67
CA THR A 18 -6.18 -13.72 -20.45
C THR A 18 -6.73 -15.03 -21.00
N SER A 19 -7.93 -14.98 -21.60
CA SER A 19 -8.54 -16.11 -22.31
C SER A 19 -8.10 -16.24 -23.77
N LYS A 20 -7.36 -15.24 -24.29
CA LYS A 20 -6.99 -15.11 -25.71
C LYS A 20 -5.54 -15.50 -25.95
N GLN A 21 -5.27 -16.20 -27.06
CA GLN A 21 -3.90 -16.54 -27.48
C GLN A 21 -3.26 -15.40 -28.30
N GLU A 22 -4.10 -14.63 -28.98
CA GLU A 22 -3.71 -13.57 -29.91
C GLU A 22 -3.03 -12.40 -29.18
N GLU A 23 -2.38 -11.55 -29.96
CA GLU A 23 -1.74 -10.36 -29.41
C GLU A 23 -2.80 -9.41 -28.83
N ILE A 24 -2.49 -8.85 -27.67
CA ILE A 24 -3.40 -8.00 -26.90
C ILE A 24 -3.10 -6.55 -27.22
N SER A 25 -4.15 -5.76 -27.49
CA SER A 25 -4.06 -4.36 -27.90
C SER A 25 -4.89 -3.45 -26.99
N GLY A 26 -4.49 -2.19 -26.86
CA GLY A 26 -5.21 -1.18 -26.08
C GLY A 26 -4.87 -1.22 -24.59
N THR A 27 -5.80 -0.68 -23.78
CA THR A 27 -5.63 -0.54 -22.32
C THR A 27 -5.83 -1.87 -21.60
N GLU A 28 -4.79 -2.36 -20.94
CA GLU A 28 -4.78 -3.66 -20.27
C GLU A 28 -3.86 -3.67 -19.03
N TRP A 29 -3.90 -4.77 -18.27
CA TRP A 29 -3.15 -4.94 -17.01
C TRP A 29 -1.91 -5.81 -17.18
N LEU A 30 -0.81 -5.41 -16.54
CA LEU A 30 0.41 -6.20 -16.40
C LEU A 30 0.72 -6.46 -14.93
N ALA A 31 1.29 -7.62 -14.63
CA ALA A 31 1.83 -7.95 -13.33
C ALA A 31 3.35 -8.14 -13.39
N PHE A 32 4.01 -7.92 -12.26
CA PHE A 32 5.44 -8.18 -12.08
C PHE A 32 5.75 -9.65 -11.78
N GLU A 33 4.84 -10.34 -11.09
CA GLU A 33 5.00 -11.75 -10.74
C GLU A 33 4.10 -12.59 -11.67
N PRO A 34 4.59 -13.67 -12.28
CA PRO A 34 3.80 -14.53 -13.15
C PRO A 34 2.64 -15.19 -12.39
N GLU A 35 2.82 -15.54 -11.12
CA GLU A 35 1.78 -16.10 -10.26
C GLU A 35 0.58 -15.17 -10.11
N HIS A 36 0.81 -13.85 -10.12
CA HIS A 36 -0.26 -12.86 -10.11
C HIS A 36 -1.06 -12.91 -11.42
N ALA A 37 -0.37 -12.88 -12.56
CA ALA A 37 -1.02 -12.92 -13.87
C ALA A 37 -1.74 -14.26 -14.14
N LEU A 38 -1.21 -15.38 -13.62
CA LEU A 38 -1.80 -16.71 -13.73
C LEU A 38 -3.23 -16.78 -13.18
N ILE A 39 -3.58 -15.93 -12.20
CA ILE A 39 -4.95 -15.85 -11.68
C ILE A 39 -5.95 -15.51 -12.79
N PHE A 40 -5.51 -14.77 -13.82
CA PHE A 40 -6.33 -14.29 -14.92
C PHE A 40 -6.16 -15.09 -16.22
N ALA A 41 -5.20 -16.02 -16.28
CA ALA A 41 -4.94 -16.89 -17.43
C ALA A 41 -5.97 -18.04 -17.56
N ARG A 42 -7.26 -17.69 -17.67
CA ARG A 42 -8.38 -18.64 -17.68
C ARG A 42 -9.19 -18.55 -18.96
N PRO A 43 -9.80 -19.66 -19.43
CA PRO A 43 -10.66 -19.62 -20.59
C PRO A 43 -11.93 -18.81 -20.35
N HIS A 44 -12.50 -18.31 -21.44
CA HIS A 44 -13.72 -17.50 -21.40
C HIS A 44 -14.92 -18.36 -20.96
N ARG A 45 -15.64 -17.93 -19.92
CA ARG A 45 -16.90 -18.56 -19.49
C ARG A 45 -18.07 -17.65 -19.85
N GLY A 46 -18.59 -17.75 -21.07
CA GLY A 46 -19.77 -17.02 -21.53
C GLY A 46 -19.76 -16.78 -23.05
N PRO A 47 -20.86 -16.30 -23.66
CA PRO A 47 -20.88 -15.98 -25.08
C PRO A 47 -19.85 -14.87 -25.40
N PRO A 48 -19.29 -14.86 -26.61
CA PRO A 48 -18.25 -13.91 -26.99
C PRO A 48 -18.74 -12.46 -26.87
N PRO A 49 -17.89 -11.52 -26.42
CA PRO A 49 -18.20 -10.09 -26.50
C PRO A 49 -18.32 -9.70 -27.97
N GLY A 50 -19.48 -9.18 -28.38
CA GLY A 50 -19.64 -8.61 -29.71
C GLY A 50 -18.65 -7.46 -29.91
N GLU A 51 -18.01 -7.42 -31.08
CA GLU A 51 -17.12 -6.34 -31.48
C GLU A 51 -17.82 -4.98 -31.31
N GLY A 52 -17.26 -4.17 -30.42
CA GLY A 52 -17.49 -2.74 -30.24
C GLY A 52 -18.90 -2.21 -30.44
N HIS A 53 -19.67 -2.04 -29.35
CA HIS A 53 -20.62 -0.93 -29.19
C HIS A 53 -21.09 -0.83 -27.74
N GLY A 54 -20.68 0.24 -27.03
CA GLY A 54 -21.46 0.95 -25.99
C GLY A 54 -22.00 0.19 -24.78
N PRO A 55 -22.47 0.91 -23.73
CA PRO A 55 -22.88 0.30 -22.48
C PRO A 55 -24.18 -0.51 -22.65
N PRO A 56 -24.39 -1.59 -21.88
CA PRO A 56 -25.74 -2.11 -21.68
C PRO A 56 -26.55 -1.00 -20.98
N ASN A 57 -27.54 -0.47 -21.69
CA ASN A 57 -28.53 0.47 -21.15
C ASN A 57 -29.13 -0.06 -19.84
N ASP A 58 -29.00 0.74 -18.79
CA ASP A 58 -29.90 0.73 -17.64
C ASP A 58 -31.33 0.98 -18.11
N ARG A 59 -32.21 -0.01 -17.93
CA ARG A 59 -33.64 0.26 -17.72
C ARG A 59 -34.23 -0.62 -16.61
N PRO A 60 -35.15 -0.07 -15.81
CA PRO A 60 -35.51 -0.59 -14.51
C PRO A 60 -36.61 -1.65 -14.63
N HIS A 61 -36.38 -2.84 -14.09
CA HIS A 61 -37.47 -3.81 -13.93
C HIS A 61 -38.11 -3.69 -12.55
N TYR A 62 -39.26 -2.99 -12.55
CA TYR A 62 -40.31 -3.11 -11.55
C TYR A 62 -40.65 -4.57 -11.26
N GLY A 63 -40.77 -4.91 -9.98
CA GLY A 63 -41.12 -6.23 -9.52
C GLY A 63 -42.56 -6.62 -9.85
N VAL A 64 -42.75 -7.91 -10.16
CA VAL A 64 -43.99 -8.64 -9.89
C VAL A 64 -43.60 -10.07 -9.53
N ASP A 65 -43.98 -10.49 -8.33
CA ASP A 65 -43.96 -11.88 -7.87
C ASP A 65 -44.93 -12.75 -8.70
N GLU A 66 -44.50 -13.92 -9.18
CA GLU A 66 -45.37 -15.11 -9.25
C GLU A 66 -44.57 -16.43 -9.34
N PRO A 67 -45.09 -17.55 -8.80
CA PRO A 67 -44.31 -18.74 -8.50
C PRO A 67 -44.41 -19.87 -9.55
N ASP A 68 -43.33 -20.65 -9.62
CA ASP A 68 -43.24 -22.10 -9.86
C ASP A 68 -44.13 -22.72 -10.96
N ARG A 69 -43.54 -22.92 -12.16
CA ARG A 69 -44.00 -23.94 -13.11
C ARG A 69 -42.84 -24.73 -13.70
N ARG A 70 -42.72 -25.96 -13.21
CA ARG A 70 -42.00 -27.08 -13.82
C ARG A 70 -42.36 -27.20 -15.31
N HIS A 71 -41.35 -27.17 -16.17
CA HIS A 71 -41.46 -27.68 -17.54
C HIS A 71 -40.27 -28.59 -17.86
N ASN A 72 -40.57 -29.88 -17.97
CA ASN A 72 -39.74 -30.88 -18.62
C ASN A 72 -39.63 -30.51 -20.12
N GLY A 73 -38.50 -29.93 -20.51
CA GLY A 73 -38.06 -29.81 -21.90
C GLY A 73 -36.85 -30.70 -22.12
N LYS A 74 -36.91 -31.58 -23.12
CA LYS A 74 -35.79 -32.42 -23.58
C LYS A 74 -34.54 -31.54 -23.84
N PRO A 75 -33.32 -32.06 -23.66
CA PRO A 75 -32.13 -31.32 -24.07
C PRO A 75 -32.19 -31.13 -25.59
N SER A 76 -32.27 -29.88 -26.05
CA SER A 76 -31.77 -29.55 -27.38
C SER A 76 -30.29 -29.93 -27.42
N PRO A 77 -29.77 -30.48 -28.53
CA PRO A 77 -28.33 -30.63 -28.68
C PRO A 77 -27.75 -29.21 -28.72
N MET A 78 -27.19 -28.76 -27.60
CA MET A 78 -26.26 -27.65 -27.64
C MET A 78 -25.12 -28.16 -28.50
N MET A 79 -24.95 -27.52 -29.66
CA MET A 79 -23.71 -27.56 -30.41
C MET A 79 -22.57 -27.39 -29.41
N ASP A 80 -21.57 -28.27 -29.49
CA ASP A 80 -20.27 -28.06 -28.85
C ASP A 80 -19.76 -26.71 -29.36
N ASP A 81 -20.03 -25.66 -28.60
CA ASP A 81 -19.35 -24.39 -28.70
C ASP A 81 -17.93 -24.69 -28.25
N ASP A 82 -16.96 -24.46 -29.12
CA ASP A 82 -15.53 -24.72 -28.95
C ASP A 82 -14.99 -23.83 -27.81
N SER A 83 -15.37 -24.15 -26.58
CA SER A 83 -14.91 -23.47 -25.39
C SER A 83 -13.46 -23.85 -25.25
N THR A 84 -12.55 -22.89 -25.50
CA THR A 84 -11.12 -23.11 -25.33
C THR A 84 -10.87 -23.73 -23.95
N GLU A 85 -10.23 -24.89 -23.91
CA GLU A 85 -9.90 -25.59 -22.65
C GLU A 85 -8.86 -24.80 -21.82
N TYR A 86 -8.20 -23.84 -22.48
CA TYR A 86 -7.03 -23.13 -22.00
C TYR A 86 -7.30 -21.64 -21.81
N GLY A 87 -6.70 -21.07 -20.77
CA GLY A 87 -6.34 -19.66 -20.77
C GLY A 87 -4.88 -19.50 -21.17
N TYR A 88 -4.40 -18.26 -21.23
CA TYR A 88 -3.06 -17.95 -21.72
C TYR A 88 -2.34 -16.97 -20.80
N LEU A 89 -1.11 -17.33 -20.45
CA LEU A 89 -0.16 -16.46 -19.80
C LEU A 89 0.75 -15.86 -20.87
N HIS A 90 0.70 -14.55 -21.03
CA HIS A 90 1.55 -13.81 -21.96
C HIS A 90 2.71 -13.18 -21.20
N THR A 91 3.89 -13.25 -21.78
CA THR A 91 5.09 -12.54 -21.31
C THR A 91 5.39 -11.39 -22.27
N TYR A 92 5.54 -10.19 -21.71
CA TYR A 92 5.86 -8.96 -22.43
C TYR A 92 7.15 -8.35 -21.90
N THR A 93 7.78 -7.53 -22.74
CA THR A 93 8.82 -6.58 -22.29
C THR A 93 8.55 -5.20 -22.87
N PRO A 94 8.75 -4.11 -22.12
CA PRO A 94 8.68 -2.76 -22.67
C PRO A 94 9.72 -2.50 -23.76
N LYS A 95 9.30 -1.82 -24.84
CA LYS A 95 10.17 -1.40 -25.96
C LYS A 95 11.07 -0.21 -25.60
N HIS A 96 10.66 0.56 -24.61
CA HIS A 96 11.38 1.69 -24.02
C HIS A 96 11.13 1.69 -22.51
N ASN A 97 11.79 2.58 -21.78
CA ASN A 97 11.46 2.79 -20.38
C ASN A 97 10.00 3.26 -20.27
N LEU A 98 9.14 2.51 -19.59
CA LEU A 98 7.77 2.94 -19.34
C LEU A 98 7.79 4.06 -18.32
N ARG A 99 7.03 5.11 -18.60
CA ARG A 99 6.84 6.30 -17.77
C ARG A 99 5.49 6.16 -17.10
N LEU A 100 5.45 6.00 -15.79
CA LEU A 100 4.21 5.65 -15.08
C LEU A 100 3.95 6.66 -13.95
N LEU A 101 2.68 6.80 -13.59
CA LEU A 101 2.28 7.38 -12.30
C LEU A 101 2.07 6.24 -11.30
N TYR A 102 2.84 6.21 -10.21
CA TYR A 102 2.62 5.30 -9.11
C TYR A 102 1.65 5.88 -8.08
N LEU A 103 0.62 5.12 -7.77
CA LEU A 103 -0.39 5.44 -6.77
C LEU A 103 -0.15 4.60 -5.50
N ASP A 104 0.30 5.24 -4.43
CA ASP A 104 0.56 4.59 -3.15
C ASP A 104 -0.73 4.29 -2.36
N GLY A 105 -0.66 3.38 -1.39
CA GLY A 105 -1.72 3.06 -0.43
C GLY A 105 -2.61 1.89 -0.84
N LEU A 106 -2.02 0.83 -1.41
CA LEU A 106 -2.75 -0.35 -1.91
C LEU A 106 -3.88 0.04 -2.86
N SER A 107 -3.57 0.94 -3.78
CA SER A 107 -4.53 1.63 -4.66
C SER A 107 -5.25 0.74 -5.68
N ALA A 108 -5.14 -0.58 -5.62
CA ALA A 108 -6.01 -1.50 -6.36
C ALA A 108 -6.87 -2.41 -5.44
N GLY A 109 -6.71 -2.32 -4.12
CA GLY A 109 -7.56 -3.02 -3.16
C GLY A 109 -9.00 -2.52 -3.24
N LYS A 110 -9.96 -3.38 -3.57
CA LYS A 110 -11.38 -2.99 -3.67
C LYS A 110 -12.07 -3.08 -2.30
N THR A 111 -11.78 -2.12 -1.42
CA THR A 111 -12.28 -2.07 -0.03
C THR A 111 -12.93 -0.71 0.29
N PRO A 112 -13.93 -0.67 1.19
CA PRO A 112 -14.44 0.59 1.74
C PRO A 112 -13.43 1.38 2.58
N ASN A 113 -12.23 0.86 2.85
CA ASN A 113 -11.22 1.54 3.66
C ASN A 113 -10.55 2.74 2.95
N GLY A 114 -10.88 3.01 1.69
CA GLY A 114 -10.40 4.19 0.97
C GLY A 114 -9.13 4.02 0.14
N THR A 115 -8.70 2.79 -0.07
CA THR A 115 -7.58 2.44 -0.97
C THR A 115 -7.76 3.01 -2.38
N LEU A 116 -9.00 3.11 -2.88
CA LEU A 116 -9.31 3.66 -4.20
C LEU A 116 -9.50 5.19 -4.23
N ASP A 117 -9.54 5.87 -3.09
CA ASP A 117 -9.90 7.29 -3.00
C ASP A 117 -9.04 8.19 -3.90
N THR A 118 -7.75 7.87 -4.06
CA THR A 118 -6.83 8.65 -4.91
C THR A 118 -7.19 8.59 -6.39
N GLN A 119 -7.74 7.47 -6.88
CA GLN A 119 -8.23 7.38 -8.26
C GLN A 119 -9.63 7.93 -8.36
N ASP A 120 -10.52 7.43 -7.51
CA ASP A 120 -11.95 7.65 -7.63
C ASP A 120 -12.31 9.09 -7.26
N MET A 121 -11.89 9.58 -6.09
CA MET A 121 -12.32 10.90 -5.60
C MET A 121 -11.40 12.04 -6.03
N LEU A 122 -10.12 11.76 -6.26
CA LEU A 122 -9.12 12.79 -6.56
C LEU A 122 -8.86 12.90 -8.06
N LEU A 123 -8.44 11.83 -8.74
CA LEU A 123 -8.06 11.91 -10.15
C LEU A 123 -9.28 11.94 -11.09
N LEU A 124 -10.26 11.06 -10.89
CA LEU A 124 -11.33 10.79 -11.85
C LEU A 124 -12.69 11.41 -11.47
N ASN A 125 -12.87 11.76 -10.20
CA ASN A 125 -14.17 12.19 -9.64
C ASN A 125 -15.30 11.16 -9.89
N LEU A 126 -14.99 9.88 -9.74
CA LEU A 126 -15.91 8.74 -9.79
C LEU A 126 -16.46 8.47 -8.38
N THR A 127 -17.56 9.11 -8.02
CA THR A 127 -18.18 8.95 -6.69
C THR A 127 -19.39 8.01 -6.65
N ASP A 128 -19.93 7.65 -7.82
CA ASP A 128 -21.25 7.00 -7.93
C ASP A 128 -21.16 5.52 -8.31
N LEU A 129 -20.16 4.80 -7.78
CA LEU A 129 -20.03 3.36 -8.01
C LEU A 129 -20.85 2.57 -6.97
N ASP A 130 -21.69 1.63 -7.44
CA ASP A 130 -22.53 0.77 -6.60
C ASP A 130 -21.73 -0.06 -5.56
N SER A 131 -20.44 -0.29 -5.82
CA SER A 131 -19.55 -1.06 -4.96
C SER A 131 -18.08 -0.78 -5.31
N PRO A 132 -17.14 -0.84 -4.33
CA PRO A 132 -15.70 -0.80 -4.61
C PRO A 132 -15.23 -1.86 -5.61
N MET A 133 -15.96 -2.97 -5.75
CA MET A 133 -15.65 -4.05 -6.69
C MET A 133 -16.02 -3.74 -8.15
N ALA A 134 -16.80 -2.69 -8.40
CA ALA A 134 -17.22 -2.29 -9.74
C ALA A 134 -16.22 -1.29 -10.36
N GLY A 135 -16.35 -1.02 -11.66
CA GLY A 135 -15.70 0.13 -12.29
C GLY A 135 -14.20 -0.01 -12.61
N GLU A 136 -13.58 -1.20 -12.53
CA GLU A 136 -12.15 -1.38 -12.88
C GLU A 136 -11.81 -0.89 -14.29
N TYR A 137 -12.59 -1.30 -15.30
CA TYR A 137 -12.41 -0.82 -16.67
C TYR A 137 -12.65 0.68 -16.79
N GLN A 138 -13.68 1.21 -16.13
CA GLN A 138 -13.98 2.65 -16.14
C GLN A 138 -12.83 3.48 -15.53
N ARG A 139 -12.20 2.98 -14.47
CA ARG A 139 -11.00 3.60 -13.89
C ARG A 139 -9.84 3.56 -14.86
N ALA A 140 -9.55 2.39 -15.45
CA ALA A 140 -8.47 2.25 -16.42
C ALA A 140 -8.65 3.18 -17.63
N GLU A 141 -9.85 3.22 -18.21
CA GLU A 141 -10.21 4.15 -19.29
C GLU A 141 -10.06 5.61 -18.86
N GLY A 142 -10.55 5.96 -17.66
CA GLY A 142 -10.45 7.30 -17.12
C GLY A 142 -9.00 7.77 -16.93
N LEU A 143 -8.15 6.91 -16.35
CA LEU A 143 -6.72 7.21 -16.12
C LEU A 143 -5.97 7.32 -17.45
N CYS A 144 -6.29 6.48 -18.43
CA CYS A 144 -5.71 6.58 -19.76
C CYS A 144 -6.23 7.77 -20.56
N ASN A 145 -7.47 8.20 -20.33
CA ASN A 145 -7.97 9.44 -20.89
C ASN A 145 -7.23 10.66 -20.31
N LEU A 146 -6.96 10.69 -18.99
CA LEU A 146 -6.12 11.74 -18.38
C LEU A 146 -4.72 11.73 -19.00
N THR A 147 -4.13 10.54 -19.17
CA THR A 147 -2.83 10.35 -19.82
C THR A 147 -2.79 10.96 -21.21
N LYS A 148 -3.79 10.65 -22.04
CA LYS A 148 -3.88 11.14 -23.42
C LYS A 148 -4.19 12.62 -23.55
N THR A 149 -4.97 13.16 -22.60
CA THR A 149 -5.49 14.53 -22.66
C THR A 149 -4.72 15.45 -21.74
N LEU A 150 -5.08 15.49 -20.45
CA LEU A 150 -4.56 16.41 -19.45
C LEU A 150 -3.04 16.30 -19.27
N TRP A 151 -2.49 15.10 -19.41
CA TRP A 151 -1.06 14.83 -19.24
C TRP A 151 -0.30 14.74 -20.56
N GLU A 152 -0.93 15.05 -21.70
CA GLU A 152 -0.26 15.20 -23.00
C GLU A 152 0.65 14.01 -23.41
N ASN A 153 0.26 12.77 -23.07
CA ASN A 153 1.04 11.55 -23.26
C ASN A 153 2.44 11.59 -22.61
N LYS A 154 2.59 12.35 -21.51
CA LYS A 154 3.83 12.40 -20.71
C LYS A 154 4.10 11.11 -19.95
N ILE A 155 3.07 10.32 -19.67
CA ILE A 155 3.17 8.98 -19.10
C ILE A 155 2.49 7.97 -20.03
N ASP A 156 2.75 6.69 -19.81
CA ASP A 156 2.27 5.56 -20.61
C ASP A 156 1.18 4.75 -19.86
N GLY A 157 1.04 4.98 -18.55
CA GLY A 157 0.12 4.24 -17.70
C GLY A 157 0.27 4.52 -16.20
N VAL A 158 -0.34 3.66 -15.39
CA VAL A 158 -0.42 3.81 -13.92
C VAL A 158 0.07 2.54 -13.24
N LEU A 159 0.99 2.67 -12.30
CA LEU A 159 1.44 1.62 -11.39
C LEU A 159 0.61 1.69 -10.10
N ARG A 160 0.14 0.55 -9.62
CA ARG A 160 -0.61 0.45 -8.36
C ARG A 160 -0.45 -0.93 -7.73
N MET A 161 -1.03 -1.14 -6.56
CA MET A 161 -0.88 -2.38 -5.80
C MET A 161 -2.19 -2.85 -5.22
N GLU A 162 -2.52 -4.12 -5.45
CA GLU A 162 -3.55 -4.87 -4.72
C GLU A 162 -2.84 -5.79 -3.71
N ALA A 163 -2.92 -7.11 -3.88
CA ALA A 163 -2.05 -8.04 -3.19
C ALA A 163 -0.62 -8.00 -3.77
N GLY A 164 -0.51 -7.93 -5.10
CA GLY A 164 0.74 -7.66 -5.82
C GLY A 164 0.71 -6.33 -6.57
N PHE A 165 1.88 -5.91 -7.08
CA PHE A 165 1.97 -4.76 -7.98
C PHE A 165 1.43 -5.07 -9.37
N GLU A 166 0.71 -4.10 -9.93
CA GLU A 166 0.15 -4.15 -11.28
C GLU A 166 0.31 -2.81 -12.00
N ILE A 167 0.37 -2.87 -13.33
CA ILE A 167 0.39 -1.70 -14.22
C ILE A 167 -0.88 -1.72 -15.05
N ILE A 168 -1.66 -0.64 -15.01
CA ILE A 168 -2.60 -0.32 -16.08
C ILE A 168 -1.81 0.39 -17.16
N LEU A 169 -1.61 -0.24 -18.30
CA LEU A 169 -0.90 0.37 -19.43
C LEU A 169 -1.91 0.79 -20.49
N CYS A 170 -1.77 2.00 -21.02
CA CYS A 170 -2.80 2.60 -21.88
C CYS A 170 -2.79 2.11 -23.33
N ASP A 171 -1.66 1.57 -23.80
CA ASP A 171 -1.58 0.91 -25.10
C ASP A 171 -0.48 -0.16 -25.11
N PHE A 172 -0.88 -1.43 -25.08
CA PHE A 172 0.06 -2.55 -25.18
C PHE A 172 0.82 -2.57 -26.50
N THR A 173 0.13 -2.33 -27.61
CA THR A 173 0.72 -2.41 -28.96
C THR A 173 1.76 -1.33 -29.16
N GLU A 174 1.54 -0.13 -28.61
CA GLU A 174 2.49 0.98 -28.68
C GLU A 174 3.77 0.64 -27.90
N HIS A 175 3.62 0.25 -26.62
CA HIS A 175 4.72 0.26 -25.66
C HIS A 175 5.40 -1.10 -25.42
N LEU A 176 4.75 -2.23 -25.75
CA LEU A 176 5.24 -3.56 -25.40
C LEU A 176 5.57 -4.43 -26.60
N GLN A 177 6.54 -5.31 -26.42
CA GLN A 177 6.78 -6.44 -27.31
C GLN A 177 6.41 -7.73 -26.58
N ARG A 178 5.54 -8.54 -27.17
CA ARG A 178 5.27 -9.89 -26.69
C ARG A 178 6.48 -10.79 -26.92
N LYS A 179 6.91 -11.49 -25.87
CA LYS A 179 8.03 -12.44 -25.90
C LYS A 179 7.57 -13.89 -25.99
N ASP A 180 6.54 -14.23 -25.22
CA ASP A 180 6.04 -15.59 -25.14
C ASP A 180 4.55 -15.65 -24.82
N VAL A 181 3.93 -16.79 -25.13
CA VAL A 181 2.55 -17.12 -24.76
C VAL A 181 2.47 -18.60 -24.42
N VAL A 182 2.04 -18.88 -23.19
CA VAL A 182 1.88 -20.24 -22.69
C VAL A 182 0.40 -20.54 -22.44
N ALA A 183 -0.09 -21.66 -22.98
CA ALA A 183 -1.43 -22.15 -22.71
C ALA A 183 -1.48 -22.83 -21.33
N ILE A 184 -2.45 -22.46 -20.51
CA ILE A 184 -2.66 -22.97 -19.15
C ILE A 184 -3.97 -23.74 -19.09
N SER A 185 -3.92 -25.02 -18.72
CA SER A 185 -5.11 -25.87 -18.73
C SER A 185 -6.01 -25.62 -17.52
N GLN A 186 -7.34 -25.75 -17.70
CA GLN A 186 -8.27 -25.68 -16.56
C GLN A 186 -8.03 -26.75 -15.49
N HIS A 187 -7.47 -27.90 -15.88
CA HIS A 187 -7.16 -29.00 -14.96
C HIS A 187 -6.01 -28.65 -14.01
N GLU A 188 -5.05 -27.84 -14.45
CA GLU A 188 -3.98 -27.28 -13.61
C GLU A 188 -4.51 -26.17 -12.69
N HIS A 189 -5.50 -25.38 -13.15
CA HIS A 189 -6.08 -24.25 -12.41
C HIS A 189 -7.09 -24.58 -11.29
N ARG A 190 -7.10 -25.80 -10.75
CA ARG A 190 -8.06 -26.20 -9.68
C ARG A 190 -7.92 -25.43 -8.35
N GLY A 191 -7.00 -24.47 -8.21
CA GLY A 191 -6.82 -23.59 -7.03
C GLY A 191 -7.38 -22.17 -7.16
N ALA A 192 -8.04 -21.84 -8.26
CA ALA A 192 -8.48 -20.52 -8.71
C ALA A 192 -9.34 -19.66 -7.74
N SER A 193 -9.82 -20.21 -6.63
CA SER A 193 -10.50 -19.47 -5.56
C SER A 193 -9.54 -18.81 -4.56
N GLY A 194 -8.24 -18.80 -4.83
CA GLY A 194 -7.21 -18.52 -3.83
C GLY A 194 -7.17 -19.59 -2.75
N LYS A 195 -7.52 -20.85 -3.11
CA LYS A 195 -7.58 -22.01 -2.21
C LYS A 195 -6.87 -23.24 -2.79
N GLY A 196 -5.74 -23.01 -3.42
CA GLY A 196 -4.95 -24.08 -4.02
C GLY A 196 -3.54 -23.60 -4.33
N PRO A 197 -2.68 -24.49 -4.87
CA PRO A 197 -1.24 -24.29 -4.90
C PRO A 197 -0.81 -22.98 -5.57
N ASP A 198 -1.50 -22.56 -6.63
CA ASP A 198 -1.25 -21.28 -7.32
C ASP A 198 -1.46 -20.06 -6.39
N GLY A 199 -2.42 -20.12 -5.48
CA GLY A 199 -2.73 -19.06 -4.52
C GLY A 199 -1.65 -18.91 -3.45
N TRP A 200 -1.11 -20.01 -2.95
CA TRP A 200 -0.02 -19.98 -1.98
C TRP A 200 1.30 -19.54 -2.60
N GLN A 201 1.63 -20.03 -3.81
CA GLN A 201 2.81 -19.55 -4.54
C GLN A 201 2.70 -18.05 -4.85
N TYR A 202 1.52 -17.59 -5.25
CA TYR A 202 1.26 -16.16 -5.40
C TYR A 202 1.50 -15.40 -4.10
N LEU A 203 0.98 -15.90 -2.97
CA LEU A 203 1.17 -15.27 -1.66
C LEU A 203 2.65 -15.22 -1.26
N LYS A 204 3.42 -16.30 -1.45
CA LYS A 204 4.88 -16.31 -1.26
C LYS A 204 5.57 -15.29 -2.17
N ALA A 205 5.19 -15.21 -3.44
CA ALA A 205 5.77 -14.28 -4.39
C ALA A 205 5.59 -12.83 -3.93
N ILE A 206 4.37 -12.41 -3.58
CA ILE A 206 4.10 -11.02 -3.18
C ILE A 206 4.67 -10.67 -1.80
N THR A 207 4.62 -11.59 -0.82
CA THR A 207 5.16 -11.32 0.53
C THR A 207 6.67 -11.19 0.53
N SER A 208 7.36 -11.86 -0.41
CA SER A 208 8.79 -11.67 -0.63
C SER A 208 9.17 -10.28 -1.15
N ARG A 209 8.20 -9.40 -1.45
CA ARG A 209 8.40 -8.04 -1.99
C ARG A 209 8.12 -6.91 -1.00
N TYR A 210 7.87 -7.18 0.29
CA TYR A 210 7.61 -6.13 1.27
C TYR A 210 8.69 -5.05 1.35
N GLN A 211 9.95 -5.43 1.19
CA GLN A 211 11.09 -4.51 1.23
C GLN A 211 11.49 -3.98 -0.16
N GLY A 212 10.70 -4.28 -1.20
CA GLY A 212 10.93 -3.85 -2.57
C GLY A 212 10.72 -4.96 -3.59
N ILE A 213 10.40 -4.56 -4.83
CA ILE A 213 10.15 -5.51 -5.93
C ILE A 213 11.43 -6.09 -6.55
N GLY A 214 12.62 -5.66 -6.11
CA GLY A 214 13.91 -6.20 -6.54
C GLY A 214 14.28 -5.92 -8.00
N GLY A 215 15.55 -6.18 -8.32
CA GLY A 215 16.07 -6.15 -9.70
C GLY A 215 16.03 -4.80 -10.41
N ASN A 216 15.84 -3.69 -9.68
CA ASN A 216 15.60 -2.35 -10.25
C ASN A 216 14.47 -2.33 -11.29
N ARG A 217 13.47 -3.22 -11.15
CA ARG A 217 12.35 -3.35 -12.08
C ARG A 217 11.42 -2.13 -12.10
N VAL A 218 11.47 -1.31 -11.04
CA VAL A 218 10.86 0.02 -10.96
C VAL A 218 11.84 0.96 -10.27
N LYS A 219 11.97 2.19 -10.79
CA LYS A 219 12.63 3.32 -10.13
C LYS A 219 11.61 4.43 -9.88
N LEU A 220 11.46 4.84 -8.63
CA LEU A 220 10.60 5.98 -8.26
C LEU A 220 11.38 7.29 -8.28
N ASP A 221 10.73 8.37 -8.71
CA ASP A 221 11.19 9.74 -8.49
C ASP A 221 10.79 10.17 -7.07
N LEU A 222 11.72 10.01 -6.13
CA LEU A 222 11.53 10.41 -4.73
C LEU A 222 11.93 11.87 -4.48
N GLU A 223 12.49 12.56 -5.47
CA GLU A 223 12.80 13.97 -5.37
C GLU A 223 11.53 14.81 -5.59
N ASN A 224 10.72 14.41 -6.58
CA ASN A 224 9.54 15.13 -7.00
C ASN A 224 8.31 14.24 -6.88
N PHE A 225 7.63 14.30 -5.73
CA PHE A 225 6.40 13.57 -5.48
C PHE A 225 5.35 14.44 -4.78
N VAL A 226 4.08 14.09 -4.95
CA VAL A 226 2.95 14.78 -4.31
C VAL A 226 2.34 13.86 -3.26
N SER A 227 2.02 14.42 -2.09
CA SER A 227 1.34 13.67 -1.03
C SER A 227 0.24 14.51 -0.42
N VAL A 228 -0.95 13.92 -0.24
CA VAL A 228 -2.08 14.59 0.41
C VAL A 228 -1.71 15.05 1.83
N PHE A 229 -0.84 14.31 2.51
CA PHE A 229 -0.37 14.63 3.87
C PHE A 229 0.53 15.87 3.93
N ALA A 230 1.04 16.36 2.80
CA ALA A 230 1.92 17.54 2.76
C ALA A 230 1.14 18.87 2.82
N TYR A 231 -0.20 18.83 2.81
CA TYR A 231 -1.03 20.03 2.81
C TYR A 231 -1.58 20.30 4.21
N PRO A 232 -1.08 21.32 4.94
CA PRO A 232 -1.46 21.57 6.33
C PRO A 232 -2.92 22.06 6.50
N ASN A 233 -3.55 22.53 5.41
CA ASN A 233 -4.90 23.11 5.43
C ASN A 233 -5.97 22.15 4.86
N ILE A 234 -5.65 20.87 4.68
CA ILE A 234 -6.64 19.86 4.29
C ILE A 234 -7.34 19.36 5.55
N ASP A 235 -8.60 19.79 5.70
CA ASP A 235 -9.50 19.30 6.74
C ASP A 235 -10.22 18.03 6.28
N GLY A 236 -10.70 17.22 7.24
CA GLY A 236 -11.59 16.08 6.95
C GLY A 236 -10.89 14.80 6.49
N LEU A 237 -9.57 14.80 6.34
CA LEU A 237 -8.81 13.62 5.91
C LEU A 237 -8.99 12.43 6.86
N PHE A 238 -9.08 12.67 8.17
CA PHE A 238 -9.29 11.63 9.18
C PHE A 238 -10.70 11.64 9.77
N ASP A 239 -11.63 12.39 9.18
CA ASP A 239 -13.04 12.39 9.56
C ASP A 239 -13.78 11.38 8.70
N ASN A 240 -13.99 10.17 9.20
CA ASN A 240 -14.69 9.11 8.48
C ASN A 240 -15.16 8.00 9.44
N ASP A 241 -15.96 7.08 8.91
CA ASP A 241 -16.59 5.97 9.65
C ASP A 241 -15.87 4.63 9.48
N VAL A 242 -14.67 4.61 8.86
CA VAL A 242 -13.88 3.39 8.66
C VAL A 242 -13.56 2.79 10.02
N GLN A 243 -13.94 1.53 10.20
CA GLN A 243 -13.64 0.77 11.40
C GLN A 243 -12.26 0.14 11.25
N SER A 244 -11.26 0.74 11.88
CA SER A 244 -9.90 0.23 11.91
C SER A 244 -9.28 0.43 13.29
N ASP A 245 -8.26 -0.37 13.59
CA ASP A 245 -7.40 -0.28 14.74
C ASP A 245 -6.44 0.94 14.69
N TYR A 246 -6.46 1.71 13.60
CA TYR A 246 -5.80 3.01 13.50
C TYR A 246 -6.62 4.01 12.67
N ALA A 247 -6.26 5.30 12.75
CA ALA A 247 -6.92 6.35 11.99
C ALA A 247 -6.61 6.22 10.48
N MET A 248 -7.62 5.85 9.71
CA MET A 248 -7.51 5.70 8.25
C MET A 248 -7.80 7.02 7.54
N PRO A 249 -6.90 7.50 6.66
CA PRO A 249 -7.17 8.69 5.86
C PRO A 249 -8.19 8.38 4.76
N ARG A 250 -9.14 9.30 4.53
CA ARG A 250 -10.19 9.23 3.49
C ARG A 250 -10.34 10.59 2.81
N LEU A 251 -10.60 10.59 1.51
CA LEU A 251 -10.87 11.82 0.74
C LEU A 251 -12.36 12.20 0.69
N GLN A 252 -13.20 11.40 1.33
CA GLN A 252 -14.66 11.55 1.31
C GLN A 252 -15.15 12.88 1.89
N ASN A 253 -14.53 13.31 3.00
CA ASN A 253 -14.90 14.55 3.71
C ASN A 253 -13.91 15.70 3.45
N VAL A 254 -12.92 15.49 2.58
CA VAL A 254 -12.03 16.55 2.10
C VAL A 254 -12.79 17.45 1.14
N LYS A 255 -12.60 18.77 1.20
CA LYS A 255 -13.30 19.72 0.32
C LYS A 255 -12.88 19.50 -1.14
N GLU A 256 -13.84 19.64 -2.07
CA GLU A 256 -13.57 19.48 -3.51
C GLU A 256 -12.46 20.42 -4.00
N GLY A 257 -12.49 21.68 -3.56
CA GLY A 257 -11.43 22.66 -3.88
C GLY A 257 -10.05 22.24 -3.37
N ASP A 258 -9.96 21.45 -2.31
CA ASP A 258 -8.69 20.93 -1.81
C ASP A 258 -8.23 19.74 -2.64
N ARG A 259 -9.14 18.81 -2.98
CA ARG A 259 -8.85 17.69 -3.88
C ARG A 259 -8.38 18.17 -5.26
N MET A 260 -9.02 19.21 -5.81
CA MET A 260 -8.62 19.81 -7.08
C MET A 260 -7.20 20.39 -7.02
N ARG A 261 -6.84 21.10 -5.94
CA ARG A 261 -5.46 21.60 -5.79
C ARG A 261 -4.43 20.48 -5.79
N VAL A 262 -4.70 19.36 -5.10
CA VAL A 262 -3.79 18.21 -5.14
C VAL A 262 -3.71 17.60 -6.54
N LYS A 263 -4.84 17.48 -7.25
CA LYS A 263 -4.87 17.00 -8.64
C LYS A 263 -4.08 17.91 -9.58
N ASP A 264 -4.18 19.22 -9.41
CA ASP A 264 -3.42 20.21 -10.18
C ASP A 264 -1.92 20.04 -9.93
N ASP A 265 -1.50 19.87 -8.67
CA ASP A 265 -0.09 19.63 -8.33
C ASP A 265 0.43 18.29 -8.90
N VAL A 266 -0.39 17.23 -8.91
CA VAL A 266 -0.05 15.95 -9.59
C VAL A 266 0.11 16.15 -11.09
N THR A 267 -0.79 16.93 -11.70
CA THR A 267 -0.75 17.26 -13.13
C THR A 267 0.51 18.04 -13.47
N ASP A 268 0.83 19.07 -12.68
CA ASP A 268 2.03 19.88 -12.82
C ASP A 268 3.31 19.05 -12.66
N MET A 269 3.35 18.13 -11.70
CA MET A 269 4.47 17.20 -11.51
C MET A 269 4.72 16.36 -12.78
N ILE A 270 3.65 15.83 -13.38
CA ILE A 270 3.75 15.01 -14.61
C ILE A 270 4.19 15.87 -15.81
N LEU A 271 3.59 17.04 -16.01
CA LEU A 271 3.85 17.90 -17.17
C LEU A 271 5.27 18.49 -17.15
N ARG A 272 5.78 18.85 -15.96
CA ARG A 272 7.13 19.39 -15.78
C ARG A 272 8.24 18.37 -15.96
N LYS A 273 7.96 17.06 -15.81
CA LYS A 273 8.98 16.03 -15.96
C LYS A 273 9.53 16.04 -17.39
N ASP A 274 10.85 16.21 -17.49
CA ASP A 274 11.60 15.83 -18.67
C ASP A 274 12.09 14.38 -18.46
N TRP A 275 11.62 13.49 -19.32
CA TRP A 275 11.98 12.07 -19.28
C TRP A 275 13.28 11.77 -20.03
N ASN A 276 13.83 12.75 -20.76
CA ASN A 276 15.07 12.61 -21.51
C ASN A 276 16.30 12.96 -20.68
N THR A 277 16.12 13.62 -19.53
CA THR A 277 17.21 13.93 -18.61
C THR A 277 17.38 12.80 -17.62
N ASP A 278 18.57 12.18 -17.63
CA ASP A 278 18.99 11.30 -16.54
C ASP A 278 19.50 12.20 -15.40
N GLU A 279 18.57 12.89 -14.75
CA GLU A 279 18.91 13.64 -13.56
C GLU A 279 19.40 12.66 -12.50
N GLN A 280 20.66 12.84 -12.10
CA GLN A 280 21.23 12.10 -10.99
C GLN A 280 20.61 12.63 -9.68
N LEU A 281 19.36 12.23 -9.45
CA LEU A 281 18.58 12.57 -8.27
C LEU A 281 19.20 11.90 -7.04
N ARG A 282 18.95 12.50 -5.87
CA ARG A 282 19.38 11.90 -4.63
C ARG A 282 18.55 10.66 -4.35
N ASP A 283 19.23 9.59 -3.96
CA ASP A 283 18.59 8.38 -3.49
C ASP A 283 18.05 8.60 -2.06
N TRP A 284 16.86 9.19 -1.97
CA TRP A 284 16.20 9.45 -0.70
C TRP A 284 15.79 8.18 0.03
N GLN A 285 15.59 7.07 -0.69
CA GLN A 285 15.33 5.76 -0.07
C GLN A 285 16.57 5.30 0.70
N ALA A 286 17.75 5.34 0.07
CA ALA A 286 19.00 4.99 0.76
C ALA A 286 19.27 5.91 1.98
N VAL A 287 18.92 7.19 1.91
CA VAL A 287 19.03 8.11 3.05
C VAL A 287 18.10 7.68 4.19
N ALA A 288 16.82 7.39 3.89
CA ALA A 288 15.87 6.90 4.87
C ALA A 288 16.33 5.57 5.50
N ASP A 289 16.80 4.64 4.67
CA ASP A 289 17.28 3.32 5.07
C ASP A 289 18.45 3.43 6.06
N MET A 290 19.41 4.34 5.84
CA MET A 290 20.50 4.56 6.79
C MET A 290 20.02 5.02 8.17
N VAL A 291 19.01 5.89 8.23
CA VAL A 291 18.43 6.37 9.49
C VAL A 291 17.71 5.23 10.21
N VAL A 292 16.84 4.50 9.51
CA VAL A 292 16.08 3.36 10.07
C VAL A 292 17.03 2.26 10.53
N GLN A 293 18.01 1.86 9.71
CA GLN A 293 19.00 0.84 10.04
C GLN A 293 19.82 1.21 11.29
N ARG A 294 20.15 2.48 11.48
CA ARG A 294 20.90 2.93 12.66
C ARG A 294 20.07 2.86 13.93
N TYR A 295 18.83 3.35 13.88
CA TYR A 295 18.09 3.68 15.11
C TYR A 295 16.94 2.74 15.43
N SER A 296 16.45 1.93 14.48
CA SER A 296 15.24 1.11 14.71
C SER A 296 15.42 0.10 15.83
N LYS A 297 16.49 -0.71 15.78
CA LYS A 297 16.77 -1.71 16.82
C LYS A 297 17.10 -1.06 18.18
N PRO A 298 17.97 -0.03 18.26
CA PRO A 298 18.20 0.67 19.52
C PRO A 298 16.94 1.27 20.15
N LEU A 299 16.07 1.92 19.37
CA LEU A 299 14.81 2.48 19.87
C LEU A 299 13.86 1.38 20.37
N HIS A 300 13.72 0.30 19.61
CA HIS A 300 12.92 -0.85 20.04
C HIS A 300 13.43 -1.44 21.36
N HIS A 301 14.75 -1.55 21.51
CA HIS A 301 15.36 -2.05 22.74
C HIS A 301 15.11 -1.11 23.93
N LEU A 302 15.30 0.19 23.76
CA LEU A 302 14.97 1.21 24.77
C LEU A 302 13.47 1.20 25.14
N HIS A 303 12.61 0.85 24.19
CA HIS A 303 11.16 0.77 24.39
C HIS A 303 10.71 -0.50 25.14
N THR A 304 11.38 -1.63 24.91
CA THR A 304 10.88 -2.94 25.35
C THR A 304 11.69 -3.60 26.47
N ASP A 305 12.97 -3.24 26.63
CA ASP A 305 13.85 -3.87 27.62
C ASP A 305 13.59 -3.31 29.03
N LYS A 306 13.09 -4.17 29.92
CA LYS A 306 12.71 -3.77 31.27
C LYS A 306 13.92 -3.33 32.10
N ASP A 307 15.05 -4.02 31.98
CA ASP A 307 16.22 -3.77 32.81
C ASP A 307 16.82 -2.40 32.50
N ILE A 308 16.87 -2.02 31.22
CA ILE A 308 17.30 -0.67 30.81
C ILE A 308 16.31 0.40 31.25
N ARG A 309 15.01 0.13 31.14
CA ARG A 309 13.96 1.13 31.44
C ARG A 309 13.85 1.45 32.93
N GLU A 310 14.13 0.47 33.80
CA GLU A 310 14.04 0.63 35.25
C GLU A 310 15.37 1.10 35.90
N ASP A 311 16.51 0.92 35.23
CA ASP A 311 17.83 1.32 35.71
C ASP A 311 18.36 2.58 35.00
N LYS A 312 18.43 3.69 35.75
CA LYS A 312 18.95 4.98 35.27
C LYS A 312 20.37 4.89 34.72
N ASP A 313 21.26 4.15 35.39
CA ASP A 313 22.67 4.09 35.00
C ASP A 313 22.83 3.26 33.73
N ALA A 314 22.06 2.17 33.60
CA ALA A 314 21.99 1.38 32.36
C ALA A 314 21.45 2.20 31.18
N LEU A 315 20.33 2.92 31.38
CA LEU A 315 19.74 3.81 30.38
C LEU A 315 20.73 4.89 29.93
N THR A 316 21.37 5.56 30.89
CA THR A 316 22.35 6.62 30.63
C THR A 316 23.53 6.09 29.84
N LEU A 317 24.08 4.94 30.24
CA LEU A 317 25.21 4.31 29.56
C LEU A 317 24.85 3.92 28.12
N TYR A 318 23.65 3.36 27.91
CA TYR A 318 23.19 2.97 26.58
C TYR A 318 23.05 4.18 25.66
N LEU A 319 22.33 5.21 26.10
CA LEU A 319 22.13 6.45 25.34
C LEU A 319 23.46 7.16 25.06
N ALA A 320 24.34 7.27 26.05
CA ALA A 320 25.66 7.87 25.90
C ALA A 320 26.51 7.13 24.86
N THR A 321 26.43 5.80 24.84
CA THR A 321 27.15 4.96 23.86
C THR A 321 26.58 5.13 22.46
N LEU A 322 25.25 5.12 22.32
CA LEU A 322 24.55 5.30 21.04
C LEU A 322 24.88 6.65 20.38
N LEU A 323 24.93 7.71 21.20
CA LEU A 323 25.07 9.11 20.76
C LEU A 323 26.50 9.64 20.83
N ARG A 324 27.46 8.85 21.34
CA ARG A 324 28.87 9.24 21.53
C ARG A 324 29.50 10.02 20.36
N PRO A 325 29.28 9.66 19.07
CA PRO A 325 29.88 10.39 17.96
C PRO A 325 29.46 11.86 17.86
N PHE A 326 28.31 12.24 18.41
CA PHE A 326 27.73 13.57 18.26
C PHE A 326 28.01 14.48 19.45
N ILE A 327 28.32 13.89 20.60
CA ILE A 327 28.55 14.54 21.89
C ILE A 327 29.94 15.16 21.95
N SER A 328 30.05 16.42 22.39
CA SER A 328 31.33 17.06 22.70
C SER A 328 31.55 17.27 24.20
N SER A 329 32.81 17.43 24.60
CA SER A 329 33.20 17.76 25.99
C SER A 329 32.60 19.10 26.46
N ALA A 330 32.52 20.09 25.55
CA ALA A 330 31.66 21.25 25.72
C ALA A 330 30.25 20.88 25.25
N ARG A 331 29.39 20.46 26.19
CA ARG A 331 28.02 20.02 25.90
C ARG A 331 27.20 21.18 25.35
N ASN A 332 26.60 20.99 24.18
CA ASN A 332 25.69 21.96 23.58
C ASN A 332 24.63 21.21 22.78
N ALA A 333 23.42 21.12 23.34
CA ALA A 333 22.34 20.32 22.76
C ALA A 333 22.06 20.68 21.30
N THR A 334 22.01 21.97 20.96
CA THR A 334 21.75 22.43 19.58
C THR A 334 22.82 21.95 18.61
N LEU A 335 24.11 22.10 18.95
CA LEU A 335 25.21 21.67 18.06
C LEU A 335 25.29 20.14 17.97
N GLU A 336 24.97 19.43 19.04
CA GLU A 336 24.96 17.97 19.07
C GLU A 336 23.82 17.40 18.23
N THR A 337 22.61 17.98 18.33
CA THR A 337 21.46 17.64 17.47
C THR A 337 21.81 17.90 16.01
N GLN A 338 22.41 19.06 15.69
CA GLN A 338 22.86 19.38 14.33
C GLN A 338 23.86 18.36 13.79
N ARG A 339 24.86 17.94 14.58
CA ARG A 339 25.82 16.89 14.18
C ARG A 339 25.12 15.57 13.90
N CYS A 340 24.22 15.16 14.79
CA CYS A 340 23.43 13.93 14.64
C CYS A 340 22.59 13.92 13.35
N VAL A 341 21.92 15.03 13.02
CA VAL A 341 21.14 15.16 11.80
C VAL A 341 22.05 15.19 10.55
N SER A 342 23.13 15.96 10.59
CA SER A 342 24.04 16.17 9.46
C SER A 342 24.78 14.91 9.00
N GLN A 343 24.79 13.86 9.83
CA GLN A 343 25.32 12.55 9.48
C GLN A 343 24.59 11.92 8.28
N TYR A 344 23.27 12.17 8.17
CA TYR A 344 22.41 11.55 7.16
C TYR A 344 21.83 12.57 6.19
N ILE A 345 21.43 13.73 6.73
CA ILE A 345 20.68 14.73 5.98
C ILE A 345 21.61 15.89 5.61
N PRO A 346 21.85 16.14 4.31
CA PRO A 346 22.72 17.22 3.89
C PRO A 346 22.12 18.58 4.28
N THR A 347 22.95 19.54 4.69
CA THR A 347 22.49 20.91 4.92
C THR A 347 22.10 21.59 3.61
N LEU A 348 20.98 22.31 3.60
CA LEU A 348 20.52 23.09 2.45
C LEU A 348 21.04 24.53 2.45
N PRO A 349 21.09 25.19 1.28
CA PRO A 349 20.74 24.67 -0.05
C PRO A 349 21.86 23.83 -0.68
N LEU A 350 21.48 22.79 -1.43
CA LEU A 350 22.40 22.03 -2.27
C LEU A 350 22.34 22.60 -3.69
N PRO A 351 23.44 23.07 -4.29
CA PRO A 351 23.45 23.47 -5.70
C PRO A 351 23.04 22.29 -6.60
N PRO A 352 22.16 22.46 -7.60
CA PRO A 352 21.54 23.70 -8.08
C PRO A 352 20.15 24.01 -7.49
N GLN A 353 19.63 23.20 -6.55
CA GLN A 353 18.26 23.34 -6.05
C GLN A 353 18.15 24.47 -5.00
N PRO A 354 17.32 25.51 -5.24
CA PRO A 354 17.15 26.62 -4.31
C PRO A 354 16.20 26.29 -3.14
N VAL A 355 15.40 25.22 -3.25
CA VAL A 355 14.37 24.83 -2.29
C VAL A 355 14.51 23.35 -1.94
N ALA A 356 14.20 23.01 -0.69
CA ALA A 356 14.14 21.63 -0.24
C ALA A 356 13.02 20.84 -0.94
N SER A 357 13.31 19.63 -1.40
CA SER A 357 12.25 18.69 -1.79
C SER A 357 11.44 18.22 -0.59
N LEU A 358 10.24 17.67 -0.85
CA LEU A 358 9.39 17.09 0.18
C LEU A 358 10.10 15.93 0.90
N ALA A 359 10.87 15.10 0.17
CA ALA A 359 11.68 14.04 0.77
C ALA A 359 12.72 14.60 1.75
N HIS A 360 13.46 15.64 1.34
CA HIS A 360 14.42 16.31 2.22
C HIS A 360 13.75 16.81 3.50
N LEU A 361 12.66 17.57 3.37
CA LEU A 361 11.96 18.18 4.51
C LEU A 361 11.48 17.13 5.49
N ASN A 362 10.83 16.06 5.00
CA ASN A 362 10.33 14.99 5.86
C ASN A 362 11.47 14.27 6.60
N LEU A 363 12.53 13.88 5.88
CA LEU A 363 13.66 13.19 6.48
C LEU A 363 14.40 14.09 7.48
N TYR A 364 14.52 15.39 7.20
CA TYR A 364 15.07 16.36 8.14
C TYR A 364 14.23 16.44 9.41
N VAL A 365 12.91 16.64 9.30
CA VAL A 365 12.01 16.78 10.47
C VAL A 365 12.03 15.51 11.33
N VAL A 366 11.93 14.33 10.71
CA VAL A 366 11.94 13.05 11.41
C VAL A 366 13.29 12.82 12.09
N THR A 367 14.40 13.01 11.36
CA THR A 367 15.75 12.81 11.91
C THR A 367 16.07 13.82 13.01
N HIS A 368 15.63 15.08 12.85
CA HIS A 368 15.79 16.11 13.88
C HIS A 368 15.05 15.74 15.15
N ARG A 369 13.77 15.37 15.06
CA ARG A 369 12.99 14.94 16.23
C ARG A 369 13.63 13.73 16.91
N LEU A 370 14.07 12.74 16.14
CA LEU A 370 14.80 11.58 16.67
C LEU A 370 16.06 11.99 17.44
N CYS A 371 16.93 12.78 16.82
CA CYS A 371 18.20 13.21 17.40
C CYS A 371 17.99 14.07 18.65
N ASP A 372 17.08 15.04 18.58
CA ASP A 372 16.77 15.96 19.66
C ASP A 372 16.17 15.24 20.86
N THR A 373 15.21 14.34 20.64
CA THR A 373 14.60 13.54 21.69
C THR A 373 15.62 12.62 22.37
N LEU A 374 16.46 11.90 21.61
CA LEU A 374 17.48 11.03 22.20
C LEU A 374 18.52 11.80 23.02
N LEU A 375 18.96 12.97 22.55
CA LEU A 375 19.90 13.82 23.28
C LEU A 375 19.25 14.44 24.53
N THR A 376 17.97 14.80 24.45
CA THR A 376 17.19 15.30 25.59
C THR A 376 17.01 14.21 26.65
N ALA A 377 16.63 13.00 26.24
CA ALA A 377 16.52 11.85 27.12
C ALA A 377 17.85 11.55 27.83
N LEU A 378 18.98 11.61 27.09
CA LEU A 378 20.31 11.47 27.70
C LEU A 378 20.60 12.59 28.71
N SER A 379 20.24 13.85 28.43
CA SER A 379 20.46 14.96 29.36
C SER A 379 19.67 14.79 30.66
N ILE A 380 18.44 14.27 30.57
CA ILE A 380 17.59 13.98 31.72
C ILE A 380 18.17 12.80 32.51
N ALA A 381 18.46 11.69 31.82
CA ALA A 381 18.98 10.47 32.45
C ALA A 381 20.36 10.70 33.10
N SER A 382 21.21 11.54 32.52
CA SER A 382 22.54 11.87 33.08
C SER A 382 22.53 12.94 34.18
N SER A 383 21.38 13.54 34.49
CA SER A 383 21.30 14.62 35.48
C SER A 383 21.74 14.14 36.89
N PRO A 384 22.57 14.92 37.62
CA PRO A 384 23.00 14.55 38.96
C PRO A 384 21.80 14.40 39.88
N THR A 385 21.70 13.26 40.57
CA THR A 385 20.63 13.00 41.53
C THR A 385 21.08 13.31 42.95
N SER A 386 20.44 14.31 43.57
CA SER A 386 20.74 14.69 44.97
C SER A 386 20.33 13.62 45.98
N HIS A 387 19.31 12.82 45.66
CA HIS A 387 18.85 11.67 46.45
C HIS A 387 18.48 10.50 45.54
N SER A 388 18.74 9.27 46.02
CA SER A 388 18.46 8.03 45.28
C SER A 388 16.99 7.87 44.89
N SER A 389 16.07 8.48 45.64
CA SER A 389 14.63 8.48 45.38
C SER A 389 14.21 9.22 44.10
N PHE A 390 15.04 10.12 43.56
CA PHE A 390 14.75 10.82 42.31
C PHE A 390 15.33 10.11 41.08
N THR A 391 16.19 9.12 41.28
CA THR A 391 16.83 8.32 40.21
C THR A 391 15.80 7.67 39.31
N SER A 392 14.76 7.08 39.89
CA SER A 392 13.65 6.46 39.16
C SER A 392 12.80 7.49 38.41
N VAL A 393 12.65 8.71 38.92
CA VAL A 393 11.86 9.79 38.29
C VAL A 393 12.56 10.33 37.03
N TYR A 394 13.88 10.49 37.06
CA TYR A 394 14.62 10.90 35.86
C TYR A 394 14.64 9.81 34.79
N ALA A 395 14.79 8.54 35.19
CA ALA A 395 14.68 7.41 34.28
C ALA A 395 13.28 7.35 33.63
N SER A 396 12.21 7.47 34.43
CA SER A 396 10.84 7.42 33.91
C SER A 396 10.57 8.54 32.91
N HIS A 397 10.99 9.78 33.20
CA HIS A 397 10.77 10.90 32.28
C HIS A 397 11.58 10.77 30.98
N ALA A 398 12.82 10.25 31.05
CA ALA A 398 13.59 9.96 29.83
C ALA A 398 12.95 8.83 29.00
N VAL A 399 12.37 7.83 29.66
CA VAL A 399 11.62 6.74 29.04
C VAL A 399 10.33 7.23 28.37
N GLU A 400 9.57 8.12 29.00
CA GLU A 400 8.36 8.73 28.42
C GLU A 400 8.68 9.42 27.08
N LEU A 401 9.79 10.17 27.01
CA LEU A 401 10.22 10.79 25.75
C LEU A 401 10.56 9.77 24.65
N ILE A 402 11.12 8.62 25.02
CA ILE A 402 11.45 7.53 24.09
C ILE A 402 10.15 6.86 23.61
N ASP A 403 9.18 6.64 24.51
CA ASP A 403 7.90 6.03 24.17
C ASP A 403 7.10 6.95 23.21
N ASP A 404 7.05 8.26 23.48
CA ASP A 404 6.45 9.25 22.59
C ASP A 404 7.12 9.27 21.20
N LEU A 405 8.45 9.12 21.16
CA LEU A 405 9.20 9.05 19.90
C LEU A 405 8.88 7.77 19.14
N VAL A 406 8.80 6.63 19.83
CA VAL A 406 8.46 5.34 19.23
C VAL A 406 7.04 5.38 18.68
N GLU A 407 6.07 5.92 19.43
CA GLU A 407 4.70 6.11 18.95
C GLU A 407 4.67 7.03 17.71
N PHE A 408 5.37 8.17 17.76
CA PHE A 408 5.44 9.09 16.61
C PHE A 408 6.04 8.44 15.36
N LEU A 409 7.13 7.69 15.50
CA LEU A 409 7.82 7.07 14.36
C LEU A 409 7.03 5.90 13.78
N SER A 410 6.40 5.10 14.64
CA SER A 410 5.59 3.94 14.26
C SER A 410 6.23 3.08 13.15
N TRP A 411 7.54 2.84 13.24
CA TRP A 411 8.30 2.19 12.18
C TRP A 411 7.85 0.74 11.94
N THR A 412 7.62 0.43 10.67
CA THR A 412 7.17 -0.90 10.21
C THR A 412 8.15 -2.02 10.58
N THR A 413 9.44 -1.71 10.73
CA THR A 413 10.46 -2.67 11.16
C THR A 413 10.22 -3.28 12.54
N TRP A 414 9.42 -2.63 13.40
CA TRP A 414 9.06 -3.19 14.71
C TRP A 414 7.92 -4.20 14.64
N LYS A 415 7.26 -4.30 13.48
CA LYS A 415 6.23 -5.29 13.17
C LYS A 415 6.76 -6.43 12.28
N ASP A 416 8.04 -6.44 11.95
CA ASP A 416 8.66 -7.49 11.15
C ASP A 416 8.63 -8.82 11.91
N CYS A 417 8.23 -9.90 11.24
CA CYS A 417 8.20 -11.24 11.82
C CYS A 417 9.60 -11.84 12.01
N GLY A 418 10.64 -11.24 11.42
CA GLY A 418 11.95 -11.85 11.30
C GLY A 418 11.96 -12.97 10.26
N ALA A 419 12.78 -13.99 10.47
CA ALA A 419 12.88 -15.12 9.55
C ALA A 419 11.77 -16.14 9.80
N CYS A 420 10.89 -16.32 8.81
CA CYS A 420 9.90 -17.40 8.80
C CYS A 420 10.51 -18.72 8.30
N ALA A 421 9.87 -19.85 8.61
CA ALA A 421 10.26 -21.15 8.07
C ALA A 421 10.02 -21.26 6.55
N ASP A 422 10.62 -22.25 5.89
CA ASP A 422 10.61 -22.42 4.42
C ASP A 422 9.18 -22.44 3.79
N GLU A 423 8.21 -22.94 4.53
CA GLU A 423 6.80 -23.04 4.14
C GLU A 423 5.89 -22.06 4.90
N GLU A 424 6.45 -20.93 5.33
CA GLU A 424 5.75 -19.86 6.02
C GLU A 424 6.06 -18.50 5.40
N VAL A 425 5.11 -17.57 5.50
CA VAL A 425 5.30 -16.16 5.14
C VAL A 425 5.07 -15.27 6.35
N CYS A 426 5.79 -14.15 6.44
CA CYS A 426 5.43 -13.11 7.41
C CYS A 426 4.10 -12.51 6.96
N PHE A 427 3.03 -12.79 7.68
CA PHE A 427 1.69 -12.46 7.23
C PHE A 427 1.20 -11.17 7.88
N ILE A 428 0.87 -10.19 7.04
CA ILE A 428 0.07 -9.00 7.37
C ILE A 428 -1.24 -9.05 6.58
N PRO A 429 -2.24 -8.19 6.85
CA PRO A 429 -3.39 -8.08 5.97
C PRO A 429 -2.95 -7.73 4.55
N ILE A 430 -3.39 -8.53 3.59
CA ILE A 430 -3.15 -8.37 2.15
C ILE A 430 -4.51 -8.52 1.50
N TRP A 431 -5.03 -7.48 0.83
CA TRP A 431 -6.39 -7.53 0.31
C TRP A 431 -6.60 -8.75 -0.59
N PRO A 432 -7.68 -9.55 -0.42
CA PRO A 432 -8.82 -9.36 0.50
C PRO A 432 -8.69 -10.12 1.84
N MET A 433 -7.52 -10.64 2.18
CA MET A 433 -7.21 -11.51 3.32
C MET A 433 -6.66 -10.75 4.53
N GLY A 434 -6.94 -11.28 5.73
CA GLY A 434 -6.36 -10.81 6.98
C GLY A 434 -7.31 -10.02 7.88
N SER A 435 -6.92 -9.98 9.15
CA SER A 435 -7.67 -9.43 10.28
C SER A 435 -6.97 -8.24 10.93
N HIS A 436 -7.66 -7.53 11.83
CA HIS A 436 -7.01 -6.50 12.65
C HIS A 436 -5.93 -7.08 13.57
N GLU A 437 -6.09 -8.32 14.01
CA GLU A 437 -5.05 -9.02 14.77
C GLU A 437 -3.78 -9.22 13.94
N ASP A 438 -3.92 -9.58 12.66
CA ASP A 438 -2.77 -9.71 11.76
C ASP A 438 -2.08 -8.36 11.49
N HIS A 439 -2.81 -7.24 11.57
CA HIS A 439 -2.22 -5.90 11.47
C HIS A 439 -1.49 -5.48 12.76
N ALA A 440 -2.10 -5.77 13.91
CA ALA A 440 -1.54 -5.42 15.22
C ALA A 440 -0.32 -6.27 15.55
N HIS A 441 -0.38 -7.58 15.25
CA HIS A 441 0.61 -8.58 15.62
C HIS A 441 0.92 -9.52 14.43
N PRO A 442 1.66 -9.05 13.42
CA PRO A 442 2.10 -9.90 12.32
C PRO A 442 2.88 -11.12 12.81
N ARG A 443 2.66 -12.26 12.14
CA ARG A 443 3.34 -13.52 12.48
C ARG A 443 3.59 -14.36 11.25
N CYS A 444 4.56 -15.26 11.35
CA CYS A 444 4.77 -16.29 10.35
C CYS A 444 3.54 -17.21 10.30
N LYS A 445 3.00 -17.44 9.09
CA LYS A 445 1.83 -18.29 8.85
C LYS A 445 2.10 -19.25 7.70
N ARG A 446 1.49 -20.44 7.78
CA ARG A 446 1.39 -21.42 6.69
C ARG A 446 0.16 -21.14 5.83
N GLU A 447 0.04 -21.84 4.70
CA GLU A 447 -1.09 -21.73 3.76
C GLU A 447 -2.45 -21.81 4.48
N GLU A 448 -2.66 -22.86 5.29
CA GLU A 448 -3.91 -23.08 6.03
C GLU A 448 -4.27 -21.92 6.98
N ASP A 449 -3.29 -21.36 7.69
CA ASP A 449 -3.50 -20.27 8.65
C ASP A 449 -3.70 -18.90 7.97
N ALA A 450 -3.11 -18.71 6.79
CA ALA A 450 -3.26 -17.51 5.98
C ALA A 450 -4.65 -17.45 5.34
N GLU A 451 -5.18 -18.59 4.90
CA GLU A 451 -6.52 -18.71 4.32
C GLU A 451 -7.65 -18.62 5.36
N ASP A 452 -7.44 -19.19 6.55
CA ASP A 452 -8.42 -19.20 7.64
C ASP A 452 -8.34 -17.96 8.56
N GLY A 453 -7.34 -17.09 8.36
CA GLY A 453 -6.90 -15.99 9.23
C GLY A 453 -7.90 -14.87 9.55
N GLY A 454 -9.19 -15.06 9.26
CA GLY A 454 -10.25 -14.12 9.59
C GLY A 454 -10.40 -12.99 8.58
N GLY A 455 -11.60 -12.40 8.57
CA GLY A 455 -11.89 -11.17 7.84
C GLY A 455 -12.20 -10.04 8.82
N GLY A 456 -12.14 -8.81 8.34
CA GLY A 456 -12.50 -7.64 9.15
C GLY A 456 -11.65 -6.43 8.82
N TYR A 457 -10.35 -6.62 8.58
CA TYR A 457 -9.44 -5.52 8.30
C TYR A 457 -9.88 -4.70 7.09
N TRP A 458 -10.27 -5.38 6.00
CA TRP A 458 -10.71 -4.76 4.74
C TRP A 458 -12.16 -4.27 4.73
N GLY A 459 -12.79 -4.11 5.90
CA GLY A 459 -14.21 -3.80 6.03
C GLY A 459 -15.11 -5.02 5.86
N SER A 460 -16.34 -4.92 6.34
CA SER A 460 -17.26 -6.07 6.42
C SER A 460 -17.59 -6.65 5.05
N ARG A 461 -17.21 -7.92 4.80
CA ARG A 461 -18.04 -8.82 3.99
C ARG A 461 -19.39 -8.91 4.70
N ARG A 462 -20.41 -8.18 4.25
CA ARG A 462 -21.80 -8.56 4.55
C ARG A 462 -22.03 -9.95 3.97
N ARG A 463 -21.66 -11.00 4.71
CA ARG A 463 -22.24 -12.33 4.50
C ARG A 463 -23.72 -12.16 4.84
N SER A 464 -24.54 -12.03 3.82
CA SER A 464 -25.95 -12.40 3.89
C SER A 464 -26.01 -13.89 4.22
N HIS A 465 -25.91 -14.23 5.50
CA HIS A 465 -26.21 -15.57 5.98
C HIS A 465 -27.38 -15.48 6.94
N GLY A 466 -28.53 -15.86 6.40
CA GLY A 466 -29.64 -16.44 7.15
C GLY A 466 -30.45 -15.44 7.97
N LYS A 467 -31.71 -15.27 7.56
CA LYS A 467 -32.81 -14.91 8.47
C LYS A 467 -32.82 -15.89 9.65
N ARG A 468 -32.05 -15.64 10.71
CA ARG A 468 -32.31 -16.19 12.03
C ARG A 468 -33.31 -15.27 12.70
N ARG A 469 -34.57 -15.61 12.48
CA ARG A 469 -35.77 -15.11 13.14
C ARG A 469 -35.49 -14.96 14.65
N MET A 470 -35.21 -13.74 15.11
CA MET A 470 -35.22 -13.38 16.52
C MET A 470 -36.64 -13.64 17.04
N LYS A 471 -36.83 -14.76 17.73
CA LYS A 471 -37.95 -14.89 18.66
C LYS A 471 -37.68 -13.92 19.80
N ARG A 472 -38.54 -12.92 19.89
CA ARG A 472 -38.86 -12.21 21.14
C ARG A 472 -38.97 -13.24 22.26
N ASP A 473 -38.19 -13.07 23.31
CA ASP A 473 -38.69 -13.28 24.67
C ASP A 473 -38.24 -12.11 25.54
N ARG A 474 -39.24 -11.35 25.98
CA ARG A 474 -39.14 -10.39 27.07
C ARG A 474 -39.10 -11.19 28.37
N LYS A 475 -38.19 -10.85 29.28
CA LYS A 475 -38.51 -10.36 30.64
C LYS A 475 -37.28 -10.39 31.55
N TYR A 476 -37.31 -9.45 32.51
CA TYR A 476 -36.50 -9.30 33.74
C TYR A 476 -35.14 -8.62 33.55
N GLU A 477 -34.78 -7.57 34.30
CA GLU A 477 -35.44 -6.74 35.30
C GLU A 477 -34.52 -5.53 35.53
N PHE A 478 -35.09 -4.33 35.72
CA PHE A 478 -34.35 -3.09 35.92
C PHE A 478 -34.41 -2.74 37.42
N THR A 479 -33.26 -2.74 38.10
CA THR A 479 -33.09 -2.15 39.44
C THR A 479 -31.61 -1.77 39.60
N ARG A 480 -31.23 -0.49 39.38
CA ARG A 480 -31.05 0.57 40.41
C ARG A 480 -30.22 0.12 41.64
N TYR A 481 -28.97 0.55 41.77
CA TYR A 481 -28.53 1.79 42.45
C TYR A 481 -27.01 1.87 42.63
N ARG A 482 -26.52 3.10 42.53
CA ARG A 482 -25.30 3.72 43.10
C ARG A 482 -24.65 2.98 44.29
N ASN A 483 -23.32 2.92 44.27
CA ASN A 483 -22.47 3.88 45.01
C ASN A 483 -21.27 4.27 44.16
#